data_AF-A0A0A7EJE1-F1
#
_entry.id   AF-A0A0A7EJE1-F1
#
_cell.length_a   1.000
_cell.length_b   1.000
_cell.length_c   1.000
_cell.angle_alpha   90.00
_cell.angle_beta   90.00
_cell.angle_gamma   90.00
#
_symmetry.space_group_name_H-M   'P 1'
#
loop_
_entity.id
_entity.type
_entity.pdbx_description
1 polymer ?
#
loop_
_entity_poly.entity_id
_entity_poly.type
_entity_poly.pdbx_seq_one_letter_code
_entity_poly.pdbx_strand_id
1 'polypeptide(L)'
;MRFIALLCIVLSGIYLYHTKYTTKPITNYQDLLQKAERTDVKISEIKLASNVLALEFCNDESFQLSGGKSPRECLRTFSNMRNMCEQRIFKNDNEVVESKDTVVKIAKRYTACVGIE
;
A
#
# COMPACT_ATOMS: atom_id res chain seq x y z
N MET A 1 -7.02 41.33 -13.90
CA MET A 1 -7.84 40.31 -14.61
C MET A 1 -7.03 39.14 -15.15
N ARG A 2 -5.84 39.32 -15.75
CA ARG A 2 -5.01 38.21 -16.26
C ARG A 2 -4.55 37.19 -15.21
N PHE A 3 -4.29 37.62 -13.98
CA PHE A 3 -3.87 36.71 -12.90
C PHE A 3 -5.01 35.87 -12.32
N ILE A 4 -6.27 36.33 -12.40
CA ILE A 4 -7.44 35.61 -11.86
C ILE A 4 -7.75 34.37 -12.73
N ALA A 5 -7.61 34.50 -14.05
CA ALA A 5 -7.79 33.37 -14.96
C ALA A 5 -6.75 32.26 -14.74
N LEU A 6 -5.49 32.62 -14.48
CA LEU A 6 -4.43 31.65 -14.16
C LEU A 6 -4.68 30.93 -12.83
N LEU A 7 -5.17 31.65 -11.81
CA LEU A 7 -5.49 31.08 -10.50
C LEU A 7 -6.63 30.06 -10.58
N CYS A 8 -7.66 30.34 -11.38
CA CYS A 8 -8.74 29.38 -11.65
C CYS A 8 -8.26 28.11 -12.37
N ILE A 9 -7.34 28.23 -13.32
CA ILE A 9 -6.77 27.06 -14.05
C ILE A 9 -5.93 26.19 -13.10
N VAL A 10 -5.15 26.81 -12.22
CA VAL A 10 -4.36 26.06 -11.22
C VAL A 10 -5.27 25.36 -10.22
N LEU A 11 -6.29 26.06 -9.68
CA LEU A 11 -7.23 25.46 -8.73
C LEU A 11 -8.07 24.34 -9.33
N SER A 12 -8.59 24.52 -10.55
CA SER A 12 -9.33 23.47 -11.27
C SER A 12 -8.43 22.30 -11.66
N GLY A 13 -7.18 22.55 -12.04
CA GLY A 13 -6.16 21.52 -12.27
C GLY A 13 -5.89 20.70 -11.01
N ILE A 14 -5.67 21.35 -9.86
CA ILE A 14 -5.48 20.69 -8.57
C ILE A 14 -6.72 19.87 -8.19
N TYR A 15 -7.93 20.42 -8.36
CA TYR A 15 -9.18 19.74 -8.02
C TYR A 15 -9.44 18.49 -8.87
N LEU A 16 -9.27 18.58 -10.19
CA LEU A 16 -9.40 17.45 -11.11
C LEU A 16 -8.31 16.40 -10.91
N TYR A 17 -7.11 16.85 -10.53
CA TYR A 17 -6.01 15.95 -10.18
C TYR A 17 -6.38 15.15 -8.94
N HIS A 18 -6.78 15.82 -7.86
CA HIS A 18 -7.11 15.18 -6.59
C HIS A 18 -8.21 14.13 -6.74
N THR A 19 -9.32 14.47 -7.43
CA THR A 19 -10.48 13.58 -7.62
C THR A 19 -10.16 12.31 -8.41
N LYS A 20 -9.27 12.37 -9.42
CA LYS A 20 -8.85 11.17 -10.19
C LYS A 20 -8.05 10.16 -9.34
N TYR A 21 -7.25 10.63 -8.39
CA TYR A 21 -6.45 9.74 -7.55
C TYR A 21 -7.23 9.22 -6.34
N THR A 22 -8.22 9.97 -5.85
CA THR A 22 -9.14 9.47 -4.81
C THR A 22 -10.01 8.30 -5.29
N THR A 23 -10.24 8.17 -6.60
CA THR A 23 -11.14 7.17 -7.20
C THR A 23 -10.43 5.99 -7.89
N LYS A 24 -9.10 6.02 -8.04
CA LYS A 24 -8.39 4.87 -8.60
C LYS A 24 -8.44 3.70 -7.62
N PRO A 25 -8.89 2.51 -8.04
CA PRO A 25 -8.83 1.33 -7.20
C PRO A 25 -7.37 0.96 -6.96
N ILE A 26 -7.03 0.61 -5.72
CA ILE A 26 -5.68 0.17 -5.35
C ILE A 26 -5.54 -1.29 -5.77
N THR A 27 -4.74 -1.54 -6.80
CA THR A 27 -4.53 -2.90 -7.34
C THR A 27 -3.21 -3.52 -6.90
N ASN A 28 -2.23 -2.68 -6.58
CA ASN A 28 -0.89 -3.08 -6.15
C ASN A 28 -0.33 -2.08 -5.12
N TYR A 29 0.86 -2.36 -4.61
CA TYR A 29 1.51 -1.52 -3.60
C TYR A 29 1.98 -0.15 -4.14
N GLN A 30 2.34 -0.05 -5.43
CA GLN A 30 2.73 1.24 -6.02
C GLN A 30 1.54 2.21 -6.11
N ASP A 31 0.35 1.71 -6.44
CA ASP A 31 -0.88 2.51 -6.44
C ASP A 31 -1.15 3.11 -5.06
N LEU A 32 -0.96 2.30 -4.01
CA LEU A 32 -1.10 2.75 -2.62
C LEU A 32 -0.11 3.88 -2.29
N LEU A 33 1.16 3.72 -2.66
CA LEU A 33 2.19 4.73 -2.40
C LEU A 33 1.94 6.02 -3.16
N GLN A 34 1.51 5.94 -4.42
CA GLN A 34 1.16 7.12 -5.21
C GLN A 34 -0.02 7.88 -4.60
N LYS A 35 -1.00 7.15 -4.04
CA LYS A 35 -2.11 7.75 -3.30
C LYS A 35 -1.61 8.43 -2.01
N ALA A 36 -0.79 7.74 -1.23
CA ALA A 36 -0.25 8.23 0.04
C ALA A 36 0.63 9.49 -0.08
N GLU A 37 1.12 9.83 -1.27
CA GLU A 37 1.84 11.08 -1.53
C GLU A 37 0.92 12.30 -1.62
N ARG A 38 -0.37 12.09 -1.80
CA ARG A 38 -1.30 13.15 -2.22
C ARG A 38 -2.52 13.24 -1.32
N THR A 39 -2.94 12.11 -0.76
CA THR A 39 -4.16 12.01 0.03
C THR A 39 -3.98 11.00 1.15
N ASP A 40 -4.87 11.07 2.12
CA ASP A 40 -4.96 10.07 3.17
C ASP A 40 -5.36 8.71 2.61
N VAL A 41 -4.92 7.67 3.31
CA VAL A 41 -5.12 6.28 2.92
C VAL A 41 -5.74 5.52 4.09
N LYS A 42 -6.74 4.69 3.82
CA LYS A 42 -7.37 3.88 4.88
C LYS A 42 -6.51 2.68 5.24
N ILE A 43 -6.57 2.23 6.50
CA ILE A 43 -5.92 0.99 6.94
C ILE A 43 -6.35 -0.21 6.11
N SER A 44 -7.62 -0.31 5.72
CA SER A 44 -8.14 -1.36 4.81
C SER A 44 -7.43 -1.38 3.45
N GLU A 45 -7.07 -0.21 2.92
CA GLU A 45 -6.32 -0.08 1.67
C GLU A 45 -4.87 -0.53 1.83
N ILE A 46 -4.23 -0.13 2.94
CA ILE A 46 -2.87 -0.57 3.29
C ILE A 46 -2.83 -2.08 3.48
N LYS A 47 -3.83 -2.65 4.15
CA LYS A 47 -4.00 -4.09 4.34
C LYS A 47 -4.08 -4.85 3.02
N LEU A 48 -4.93 -4.38 2.10
CA LEU A 48 -5.08 -4.98 0.77
C LEU A 48 -3.76 -4.97 0.01
N ALA A 49 -3.14 -3.79 -0.12
CA ALA A 49 -1.90 -3.63 -0.85
C ALA A 49 -0.71 -4.36 -0.21
N SER A 50 -0.66 -4.46 1.13
CA SER A 50 0.39 -5.22 1.83
C SER A 50 0.25 -6.73 1.62
N ASN A 51 -0.98 -7.24 1.53
CA ASN A 51 -1.23 -8.64 1.14
C ASN A 51 -0.77 -8.90 -0.30
N VAL A 52 -1.10 -8.00 -1.23
CA VAL A 52 -0.65 -8.12 -2.62
C VAL A 52 0.88 -8.09 -2.70
N LEU A 53 1.52 -7.14 -2.02
CA LEU A 53 2.98 -7.05 -1.96
C LEU A 53 3.63 -8.33 -1.41
N ALA A 54 3.04 -8.90 -0.35
CA ALA A 54 3.53 -10.14 0.23
C ALA A 54 3.44 -11.31 -0.76
N LEU A 55 2.35 -11.40 -1.51
CA LEU A 55 2.20 -12.41 -2.57
C LEU A 55 3.17 -12.17 -3.73
N GLU A 56 3.38 -10.93 -4.15
CA GLU A 56 4.38 -10.58 -5.17
C GLU A 56 5.77 -11.06 -4.76
N PHE A 57 6.21 -10.75 -3.53
CA PHE A 57 7.50 -11.22 -3.03
C PHE A 57 7.58 -12.74 -2.93
N CYS A 58 6.52 -13.42 -2.49
CA CYS A 58 6.53 -14.88 -2.44
C CYS A 58 6.59 -15.53 -3.83
N ASN A 59 6.06 -14.88 -4.86
CA ASN A 59 6.09 -15.39 -6.23
C ASN A 59 7.37 -15.02 -7.00
N ASP A 60 8.15 -14.06 -6.51
CA ASP A 60 9.46 -13.73 -7.06
C ASP A 60 10.50 -14.79 -6.66
N GLU A 61 10.74 -15.73 -7.58
CA GLU A 61 11.70 -16.81 -7.38
C GLU A 61 13.11 -16.29 -7.11
N SER A 62 13.54 -15.23 -7.79
CA SER A 62 14.89 -14.68 -7.62
C SER A 62 15.07 -14.09 -6.23
N PHE A 63 14.06 -13.36 -5.74
CA PHE A 63 14.04 -12.79 -4.40
C PHE A 63 14.02 -13.90 -3.34
N GLN A 64 13.13 -14.89 -3.47
CA GLN A 64 13.01 -15.97 -2.49
C GLN A 64 14.29 -16.81 -2.40
N LEU A 65 14.88 -17.18 -3.54
CA LEU A 65 16.12 -17.95 -3.57
C LEU A 65 17.29 -17.18 -2.95
N SER A 66 17.34 -15.85 -3.14
CA SER A 66 18.36 -15.01 -2.48
C SER A 66 18.20 -15.01 -0.95
N GLY A 67 16.96 -15.14 -0.45
CA GLY A 67 16.63 -15.31 0.96
C GLY A 67 16.67 -16.77 1.46
N GLY A 68 17.10 -17.72 0.63
CA GLY A 68 17.20 -19.14 1.01
C GLY A 68 15.86 -19.88 1.14
N LYS A 69 14.77 -19.34 0.58
CA LYS A 69 13.44 -19.95 0.60
C LYS A 69 12.97 -20.28 -0.82
N SER A 70 12.07 -21.25 -0.94
CA SER A 70 11.33 -21.46 -2.19
C SER A 70 10.05 -20.61 -2.20
N PRO A 71 9.53 -20.23 -3.38
CA PRO A 71 8.20 -19.60 -3.49
C PRO A 71 7.11 -20.37 -2.76
N ARG A 72 7.14 -21.70 -2.85
CA ARG A 72 6.19 -22.59 -2.17
C ARG A 72 6.26 -22.49 -0.65
N GLU A 73 7.46 -22.40 -0.11
CA GLU A 73 7.66 -22.25 1.33
C GLU A 73 7.23 -20.88 1.84
N CYS A 74 7.49 -19.82 1.07
CA CYS A 74 7.01 -18.48 1.35
C CYS A 74 5.48 -18.45 1.41
N LEU A 75 4.80 -18.95 0.37
CA LEU A 75 3.34 -18.99 0.30
C LEU A 75 2.73 -19.79 1.46
N ARG A 76 3.35 -20.90 1.85
CA ARG A 76 2.92 -21.69 3.01
C ARG A 76 3.02 -20.87 4.31
N THR A 77 4.14 -20.19 4.51
CA THR A 77 4.35 -19.34 5.71
C THR A 77 3.37 -18.17 5.73
N PHE A 78 3.22 -17.48 4.60
CA PHE A 78 2.26 -16.40 4.42
C PHE A 78 0.84 -16.85 4.76
N SER A 79 0.37 -17.98 4.19
CA SER A 79 -0.98 -18.51 4.45
C SER A 79 -1.23 -18.79 5.95
N ASN A 80 -0.23 -19.35 6.64
CA ASN A 80 -0.33 -19.67 8.07
C ASN A 80 -0.33 -18.41 8.95
N MET A 81 0.44 -17.38 8.57
CA MET A 81 0.67 -16.19 9.39
C MET A 81 -0.32 -15.05 9.08
N ARG A 82 -0.92 -15.03 7.88
CA ARG A 82 -1.73 -13.92 7.36
C ARG A 82 -2.76 -13.43 8.37
N ASN A 83 -3.67 -14.30 8.80
CA ASN A 83 -4.80 -13.89 9.64
C ASN A 83 -4.32 -13.33 10.99
N MET A 84 -3.30 -13.95 11.58
CA MET A 84 -2.70 -13.49 12.84
C MET A 84 -2.05 -12.12 12.68
N CYS A 85 -1.26 -11.93 11.62
CA CYS A 85 -0.58 -10.67 11.33
C CYS A 85 -1.57 -9.56 11.01
N GLU A 86 -2.62 -9.86 10.24
CA GLU A 86 -3.68 -8.90 9.95
C GLU A 86 -4.35 -8.40 11.22
N GLN A 87 -4.78 -9.29 12.12
CA GLN A 87 -5.43 -8.91 13.38
C GLN A 87 -4.51 -8.10 14.31
N ARG A 88 -3.21 -8.37 14.28
CA ARG A 88 -2.22 -7.68 15.12
C ARG A 88 -1.85 -6.29 14.58
N ILE A 89 -1.87 -6.12 13.26
CA ILE A 89 -1.34 -4.92 12.60
C ILE A 89 -2.47 -3.98 12.17
N PHE A 90 -3.55 -4.53 11.63
CA PHE A 90 -4.70 -3.79 11.12
C PHE A 90 -5.86 -3.93 12.11
N LYS A 91 -5.92 -3.05 13.11
CA LYS A 91 -6.95 -3.10 14.17
C LYS A 91 -8.24 -2.37 13.80
N ASN A 92 -8.14 -1.28 13.04
CA ASN A 92 -9.28 -0.45 12.66
C ASN A 92 -9.22 -0.13 11.17
N ASP A 93 -10.04 -0.81 10.38
CA ASP A 93 -10.04 -0.70 8.91
C ASP A 93 -10.46 0.68 8.37
N ASN A 94 -11.14 1.49 9.18
CA ASN A 94 -11.62 2.83 8.84
C ASN A 94 -10.67 3.95 9.26
N GLU A 95 -9.63 3.63 10.03
CA GLU A 95 -8.60 4.59 10.40
C GLU A 95 -7.84 5.06 9.14
N VAL A 96 -7.55 6.35 9.09
CA VAL A 96 -6.83 7.00 8.00
C VAL A 96 -5.40 7.29 8.39
N VAL A 97 -4.50 7.13 7.43
CA VAL A 97 -3.07 7.39 7.55
C VAL A 97 -2.70 8.49 6.57
N GLU A 98 -2.22 9.60 7.09
CA GLU A 98 -1.90 10.82 6.33
C GLU A 98 -0.45 10.84 5.81
N SER A 99 0.38 9.89 6.25
CA SER A 99 1.82 9.88 5.94
C SER A 99 2.23 8.64 5.17
N LYS A 100 2.82 8.84 3.99
CA LYS A 100 3.49 7.79 3.21
C LYS A 100 4.51 7.00 4.03
N ASP A 101 5.29 7.65 4.88
CA ASP A 101 6.28 6.96 5.72
C ASP A 101 5.60 6.00 6.70
N THR A 102 4.46 6.38 7.25
CA THR A 102 3.65 5.52 8.10
C THR A 102 3.08 4.35 7.31
N VAL A 103 2.59 4.59 6.09
CA VAL A 103 2.13 3.51 5.17
C VAL A 103 3.25 2.50 4.92
N VAL A 104 4.46 2.97 4.60
CA VAL A 104 5.64 2.12 4.37
C VAL A 104 6.01 1.33 5.62
N LYS A 105 6.03 1.97 6.79
CA LYS A 105 6.33 1.30 8.07
C LYS A 105 5.31 0.21 8.40
N ILE A 106 4.03 0.47 8.17
CA ILE A 106 2.95 -0.52 8.39
C ILE A 106 3.12 -1.70 7.43
N ALA A 107 3.30 -1.44 6.14
CA ALA A 107 3.50 -2.48 5.13
C ALA A 107 4.73 -3.34 5.42
N LYS A 108 5.86 -2.72 5.76
CA LYS A 108 7.10 -3.43 6.15
C LYS A 108 6.90 -4.29 7.39
N ARG A 109 6.21 -3.77 8.40
CA ARG A 109 5.88 -4.54 9.62
C ARG A 109 5.00 -5.74 9.28
N TYR A 110 4.07 -5.58 8.34
CA TYR A 110 3.22 -6.67 7.89
C TYR A 110 3.99 -7.74 7.12
N THR A 111 4.79 -7.37 6.12
CA THR A 111 5.60 -8.33 5.33
C THR A 111 6.55 -9.12 6.22
N ALA A 112 7.22 -8.46 7.17
CA ALA A 112 8.06 -9.13 8.15
C ALA A 112 7.26 -10.11 9.02
N CYS A 113 6.08 -9.71 9.50
CA CYS A 113 5.21 -10.58 10.31
C CYS A 113 4.81 -11.87 9.56
N VAL A 114 4.52 -11.77 8.26
CA VAL A 114 4.16 -12.93 7.42
C VAL A 114 5.38 -13.72 6.91
N GLY A 115 6.59 -13.36 7.36
CA GLY A 115 7.83 -14.12 7.11
C GLY A 115 8.58 -13.75 5.83
N ILE A 116 8.35 -12.53 5.32
CA ILE A 116 9.04 -11.96 4.15
C ILE A 116 10.05 -10.93 4.65
N GLU A 117 11.33 -11.24 4.46
CA GLU A 117 12.49 -10.45 4.92
C GLU A 117 13.54 -10.35 3.82
#